data_AF-A0A7J6RHX2-F1
#
_entry.id   AF-A0A7J6RHX2-F1
#
_cell.length_a   1.000
_cell.length_b   1.000
_cell.length_c   1.000
_cell.angle_alpha   90.00
_cell.angle_beta   90.00
_cell.angle_gamma   90.00
#
_symmetry.space_group_name_H-M   'P 1'
#
loop_
_entity.id
_entity.type
_entity.pdbx_description
1 polymer ?
#
loop_
_entity_poly.entity_id
_entity_poly.type
_entity_poly.pdbx_seq_one_letter_code
_entity_poly.pdbx_strand_id
1 'polypeptide(L)'
;IEIPSGVKSIIVDVGAFNKTEFWERLLLGDVLVLGFEPMPSKFAQHPRHPNLILLPAAVGTVPGVRSIYIPEYEECATMLLGIPDAAVFSDQHQEFIRECSGGARVELQVPVVRLEDALQKLLPEGIPIDLLKVDAQGMDLDVVLSAGRFLNSSVIKRLKLEVWNVPPKDRELLPYPEAPVKAEITAVLQSYGFSIERCWMQGMLQAADGRAAPEEDCFFVNDRLAESIGVQSWGNCFEDRDAAFELHHLMSSIQYGEHPRENFRTLGEYDQLYTLDVVAKHCCGNPEIAAMQQLCWGAGVLG
;
A
#
# COMPACT_ATOMS: atom_id res chain seq x y z
N ILE A 1 2.28 16.43 21.96
CA ILE A 1 3.07 17.11 20.91
C ILE A 1 2.29 18.35 20.53
N GLU A 2 2.95 19.48 20.26
CA GLU A 2 2.25 20.66 19.74
C GLU A 2 1.96 20.46 18.25
N ILE A 3 0.70 20.64 17.85
CA ILE A 3 0.28 20.48 16.46
C ILE A 3 0.40 21.83 15.74
N PRO A 4 1.04 21.91 14.57
CA PRO A 4 1.05 23.11 13.76
C PRO A 4 -0.35 23.64 13.47
N SER A 5 -0.56 24.94 13.65
CA SER A 5 -1.85 25.59 13.41
C SER A 5 -2.21 25.50 11.92
N GLY A 6 -3.36 24.89 11.60
CA GLY A 6 -3.83 24.71 10.23
C GLY A 6 -3.98 23.25 9.79
N VAL A 7 -3.43 22.29 10.54
CA VAL A 7 -3.69 20.86 10.37
C VAL A 7 -5.18 20.57 10.53
N LYS A 8 -5.79 19.91 9.53
CA LYS A 8 -7.22 19.54 9.48
C LYS A 8 -7.46 18.04 9.62
N SER A 9 -6.47 17.23 9.23
CA SER A 9 -6.54 15.78 9.28
C SER A 9 -5.14 15.17 9.40
N ILE A 10 -5.12 13.88 9.72
CA ILE A 10 -3.90 13.09 9.91
C ILE A 10 -3.82 12.01 8.83
N ILE A 11 -2.61 11.78 8.34
CA ILE A 11 -2.28 10.57 7.59
C ILE A 11 -1.34 9.74 8.45
N VAL A 12 -1.60 8.45 8.55
CA VAL A 12 -0.70 7.48 9.20
C VAL A 12 -0.02 6.68 8.10
N ASP A 13 1.29 6.55 8.18
CA ASP A 13 2.14 5.95 7.16
C ASP A 13 3.03 4.88 7.81
N VAL A 14 2.63 3.62 7.72
CA VAL A 14 3.41 2.48 8.21
C VAL A 14 4.16 1.88 7.02
N GLY A 15 5.49 1.77 7.14
CA GLY A 15 6.35 1.52 5.98
C GLY A 15 6.68 2.82 5.25
N ALA A 16 7.15 3.84 5.98
CA ALA A 16 7.49 5.14 5.41
C ALA A 16 8.86 5.16 4.68
N PHE A 17 9.67 4.11 4.86
CA PHE A 17 10.96 3.88 4.21
C PHE A 17 11.89 5.11 4.28
N ASN A 18 12.58 5.43 3.18
CA ASN A 18 13.47 6.60 3.11
C ASN A 18 12.71 7.94 2.94
N LYS A 19 11.44 7.92 2.50
CA LYS A 19 10.59 9.10 2.31
C LYS A 19 9.10 8.69 2.18
N THR A 20 8.27 9.17 3.09
CA THR A 20 6.80 9.10 3.03
C THR A 20 6.22 9.45 1.65
N GLU A 21 5.28 8.65 1.17
CA GLU A 21 4.54 8.91 -0.09
C GLU A 21 3.73 10.22 -0.02
N PHE A 22 3.44 10.71 1.19
CA PHE A 22 2.62 11.89 1.44
C PHE A 22 3.40 13.21 1.49
N TRP A 23 4.64 13.25 1.01
CA TRP A 23 5.49 14.45 1.08
C TRP A 23 4.88 15.68 0.40
N GLU A 24 4.27 15.53 -0.77
CA GLU A 24 3.62 16.67 -1.45
C GLU A 24 2.38 17.18 -0.69
N ARG A 25 1.71 16.31 0.10
CA ARG A 25 0.64 16.73 1.02
C ARG A 25 1.19 17.48 2.24
N LEU A 26 2.36 17.08 2.76
CA LEU A 26 3.04 17.83 3.83
C LEU A 26 3.35 19.27 3.40
N LEU A 27 3.78 19.49 2.15
CA LEU A 27 4.07 20.82 1.61
C LEU A 27 2.83 21.73 1.47
N LEU A 28 1.62 21.17 1.42
CA LEU A 28 0.37 21.95 1.49
C LEU A 28 0.05 22.45 2.92
N GLY A 29 0.68 21.87 3.95
CA GLY A 29 0.54 22.25 5.35
C GLY A 29 -0.80 21.89 6.00
N ASP A 30 -1.73 21.26 5.28
CA ASP A 30 -3.09 20.96 5.75
C ASP A 30 -3.23 19.62 6.49
N VAL A 31 -2.24 18.73 6.33
CA VAL A 31 -2.16 17.43 7.02
C VAL A 31 -1.00 17.38 8.03
N LEU A 32 -1.12 16.46 8.98
CA LEU A 32 -0.04 15.95 9.82
C LEU A 32 0.23 14.49 9.44
N VAL A 33 1.47 14.13 9.10
CA VAL A 33 1.86 12.73 8.84
C VAL A 33 2.45 12.14 10.11
N LEU A 34 1.93 10.98 10.52
CA LEU A 34 2.51 10.11 11.53
C LEU A 34 3.11 8.88 10.84
N GLY A 35 4.43 8.93 10.60
CA GLY A 35 5.19 7.88 9.93
C GLY A 35 5.80 6.88 10.91
N PHE A 36 5.92 5.63 10.50
CA PHE A 36 6.64 4.56 11.20
C PHE A 36 7.66 3.93 10.26
N GLU A 37 8.92 3.90 10.69
CA GLU A 37 10.03 3.30 9.94
C GLU A 37 11.00 2.58 10.88
N PRO A 38 11.07 1.23 10.88
CA PRO A 38 11.93 0.48 11.79
C PRO A 38 13.43 0.52 11.46
N MET A 39 13.82 0.68 10.20
CA MET A 39 15.23 0.59 9.77
C MET A 39 15.97 1.91 10.05
N PRO A 40 17.01 1.92 10.91
CA PRO A 40 17.76 3.15 11.21
C PRO A 40 18.42 3.79 9.99
N SER A 41 18.79 2.99 8.98
CA SER A 41 19.33 3.47 7.71
C SER A 41 18.32 4.29 6.91
N LYS A 42 17.04 3.87 6.88
CA LYS A 42 15.95 4.53 6.15
C LYS A 42 15.42 5.73 6.95
N PHE A 43 15.13 5.52 8.25
CA PHE A 43 14.72 6.57 9.19
C PHE A 43 15.70 7.77 9.21
N ALA A 44 17.02 7.52 9.17
CA ALA A 44 18.01 8.59 9.18
C ALA A 44 18.11 9.40 7.88
N GLN A 45 17.62 8.85 6.75
CA GLN A 45 17.55 9.56 5.47
C GLN A 45 16.30 10.45 5.35
N HIS A 46 15.27 10.18 6.16
CA HIS A 46 13.96 10.80 5.98
C HIS A 46 13.99 12.33 6.13
N PRO A 47 13.52 13.10 5.14
CA PRO A 47 13.45 14.56 5.23
C PRO A 47 12.61 15.03 6.42
N ARG A 48 13.03 16.13 7.07
CA ARG A 48 12.35 16.71 8.24
C ARG A 48 11.32 17.75 7.80
N HIS A 49 10.14 17.74 8.43
CA HIS A 49 9.06 18.69 8.19
C HIS A 49 8.33 19.00 9.52
N PRO A 50 7.86 20.23 9.80
CA PRO A 50 7.13 20.54 11.03
C PRO A 50 5.82 19.74 11.19
N ASN A 51 5.18 19.37 10.09
CA ASN A 51 3.98 18.53 10.09
C ASN A 51 4.28 17.02 9.95
N LEU A 52 5.51 16.57 10.22
CA LEU A 52 5.88 15.15 10.19
C LEU A 52 6.37 14.68 11.56
N ILE A 53 5.72 13.66 12.09
CA ILE A 53 6.17 12.88 13.24
C ILE A 53 6.59 11.52 12.71
N LEU A 54 7.90 11.24 12.68
CA LEU A 54 8.43 9.93 12.28
C LEU A 54 8.90 9.17 13.52
N LEU A 55 8.54 7.89 13.63
CA LEU A 55 8.92 7.01 14.73
C LEU A 55 9.87 5.89 14.26
N PRO A 56 11.03 5.68 14.93
CA PRO A 56 11.98 4.63 14.61
C PRO A 56 11.52 3.29 15.20
N ALA A 57 10.38 2.77 14.72
CA ALA A 57 9.72 1.59 15.26
C ALA A 57 8.88 0.87 14.21
N ALA A 58 8.81 -0.47 14.32
CA ALA A 58 7.83 -1.27 13.62
C ALA A 58 6.47 -1.21 14.32
N VAL A 59 5.40 -1.53 13.60
CA VAL A 59 4.04 -1.62 14.14
C VAL A 59 3.59 -3.08 14.14
N GLY A 60 2.86 -3.51 15.17
CA GLY A 60 2.38 -4.89 15.25
C GLY A 60 1.49 -5.17 16.46
N THR A 61 0.87 -6.36 16.47
CA THR A 61 -0.10 -6.78 17.49
C THR A 61 0.49 -6.92 18.90
N VAL A 62 1.76 -7.31 19.01
CA VAL A 62 2.51 -7.53 20.26
C VAL A 62 3.66 -6.52 20.39
N PRO A 63 3.62 -5.60 21.37
CA PRO A 63 4.68 -4.61 21.56
C PRO A 63 5.93 -5.21 22.23
N GLY A 64 7.08 -4.57 22.05
CA GLY A 64 8.35 -4.98 22.65
C GLY A 64 9.53 -4.74 21.71
N VAL A 65 10.36 -5.78 21.51
CA VAL A 65 11.43 -5.80 20.50
C VAL A 65 11.25 -7.05 19.64
N ARG A 66 11.51 -6.94 18.33
CA ARG A 66 11.51 -8.04 17.36
C ARG A 66 12.67 -7.92 16.39
N SER A 67 13.03 -9.06 15.83
CA SER A 67 13.83 -9.18 14.61
C SER A 67 13.01 -8.67 13.42
N ILE A 68 13.58 -7.78 12.61
CA ILE A 68 13.29 -7.73 11.17
C ILE A 68 14.40 -8.49 10.44
N TYR A 69 14.03 -9.15 9.35
CA TYR A 69 14.94 -9.82 8.44
C TYR A 69 15.09 -8.95 7.21
N ILE A 70 16.26 -8.32 7.07
CA ILE A 70 16.60 -7.48 5.91
C ILE A 70 17.32 -8.40 4.91
N PRO A 71 16.76 -8.66 3.72
CA PRO A 71 17.39 -9.50 2.70
C PRO A 71 18.31 -8.64 1.82
N GLU A 72 18.64 -9.07 0.60
CA GLU A 72 19.52 -8.29 -0.29
C GLU A 72 18.78 -7.09 -0.91
N TYR A 73 17.51 -7.29 -1.28
CA TYR A 73 16.62 -6.19 -1.67
C TYR A 73 15.94 -5.59 -0.43
N GLU A 74 16.49 -4.50 0.12
CA GLU A 74 16.07 -3.90 1.41
C GLU A 74 14.57 -3.51 1.51
N GLU A 75 13.83 -3.39 0.40
CA GLU A 75 12.39 -3.10 0.41
C GLU A 75 11.57 -4.33 0.86
N CYS A 76 12.06 -5.55 0.63
CA CYS A 76 11.48 -6.80 1.13
C CYS A 76 11.83 -7.09 2.61
N ALA A 77 12.13 -6.06 3.42
CA ALA A 77 12.47 -6.23 4.83
C ALA A 77 11.20 -6.49 5.66
N THR A 78 11.07 -7.70 6.21
CA THR A 78 9.85 -8.16 6.91
C THR A 78 10.15 -8.67 8.34
N MET A 79 9.11 -8.73 9.18
CA MET A 79 9.14 -9.47 10.46
C MET A 79 8.77 -10.95 10.30
N LEU A 80 8.29 -11.37 9.13
CA LEU A 80 7.94 -12.76 8.84
C LEU A 80 9.19 -13.62 8.58
N LEU A 81 9.12 -14.90 8.95
CA LEU A 81 10.22 -15.85 8.71
C LEU A 81 10.08 -16.57 7.37
N GLY A 82 8.87 -16.59 6.80
CA GLY A 82 8.54 -17.28 5.55
C GLY A 82 9.56 -17.06 4.44
N ILE A 83 10.06 -18.17 3.90
CA ILE A 83 10.88 -18.19 2.69
C ILE A 83 10.06 -18.96 1.63
N PRO A 84 9.48 -18.30 0.63
CA PRO A 84 8.87 -19.00 -0.50
C PRO A 84 9.97 -19.73 -1.28
N ASP A 85 9.65 -20.92 -1.79
CA ASP A 85 10.57 -21.62 -2.68
C ASP A 85 10.57 -20.91 -4.04
N ALA A 86 11.70 -20.30 -4.39
CA ALA A 86 11.87 -19.62 -5.67
C ALA A 86 11.53 -20.52 -6.88
N ALA A 87 11.72 -21.85 -6.78
CA ALA A 87 11.39 -22.79 -7.86
C ALA A 87 9.88 -22.90 -8.18
N VAL A 88 9.01 -22.32 -7.35
CA VAL A 88 7.57 -22.16 -7.65
C VAL A 88 7.33 -21.07 -8.71
N PHE A 89 8.24 -20.11 -8.85
CA PHE A 89 8.11 -18.92 -9.69
C PHE A 89 8.77 -19.10 -11.07
N SER A 90 8.26 -18.37 -12.07
CA SER A 90 8.86 -18.35 -13.41
C SER A 90 10.26 -17.74 -13.36
N ASP A 91 11.13 -18.13 -14.30
CA ASP A 91 12.56 -17.74 -14.30
C ASP A 91 12.80 -16.23 -14.20
N GLN A 92 11.86 -15.42 -14.74
CA GLN A 92 11.85 -13.96 -14.64
C GLN A 92 11.66 -13.44 -13.21
N HIS A 93 10.81 -14.07 -12.40
CA HIS A 93 10.49 -13.63 -11.03
C HIS A 93 11.36 -14.31 -9.98
N GLN A 94 12.00 -15.44 -10.32
CA GLN A 94 12.94 -16.12 -9.43
C GLN A 94 14.09 -15.24 -8.95
N GLU A 95 14.54 -14.24 -9.74
CA GLU A 95 15.61 -13.33 -9.32
C GLU A 95 15.15 -12.43 -8.17
N PHE A 96 14.06 -11.69 -8.35
CA PHE A 96 13.40 -10.92 -7.28
C PHE A 96 13.11 -11.78 -6.04
N ILE A 97 12.53 -12.98 -6.21
CA ILE A 97 12.26 -13.87 -5.07
C ILE A 97 13.55 -14.33 -4.38
N ARG A 98 14.66 -14.53 -5.10
CA ARG A 98 15.98 -14.82 -4.49
C ARG A 98 16.55 -13.61 -3.75
N GLU A 99 16.45 -12.41 -4.28
CA GLU A 99 16.94 -11.18 -3.63
C GLU A 99 16.14 -10.84 -2.37
N CYS A 100 14.83 -11.07 -2.39
CA CYS A 100 13.92 -10.86 -1.25
C CYS A 100 13.91 -12.00 -0.23
N SER A 101 14.14 -13.26 -0.62
CA SER A 101 13.99 -14.41 0.28
C SER A 101 15.30 -15.18 0.57
N GLY A 102 16.16 -15.35 -0.44
CA GLY A 102 17.35 -16.21 -0.39
C GLY A 102 18.69 -15.51 -0.09
N GLY A 103 18.71 -14.18 -0.10
CA GLY A 103 19.91 -13.36 0.13
C GLY A 103 20.50 -13.46 1.55
N ALA A 104 21.65 -12.81 1.76
CA ALA A 104 22.35 -12.80 3.05
C ALA A 104 21.60 -11.94 4.09
N ARG A 105 20.71 -12.57 4.86
CA ARG A 105 19.83 -11.89 5.83
C ARG A 105 20.60 -11.19 6.96
N VAL A 106 20.43 -9.88 7.08
CA VAL A 106 20.80 -9.11 8.28
C VAL A 106 19.60 -9.14 9.24
N GLU A 107 19.80 -9.73 10.42
CA GLU A 107 18.80 -9.67 11.49
C GLU A 107 19.00 -8.37 12.31
N LEU A 108 18.00 -7.49 12.30
CA LEU A 108 18.03 -6.25 13.08
C LEU A 108 16.95 -6.29 14.17
N GLN A 109 17.35 -6.01 15.41
CA GLN A 109 16.44 -5.88 16.54
C GLN A 109 15.85 -4.46 16.59
N VAL A 110 14.54 -4.34 16.38
CA VAL A 110 13.80 -3.07 16.33
C VAL A 110 12.68 -3.03 17.38
N PRO A 111 12.33 -1.85 17.92
CA PRO A 111 11.17 -1.74 18.80
C PRO A 111 9.87 -1.92 18.01
N VAL A 112 8.91 -2.63 18.60
CA VAL A 112 7.56 -2.82 18.07
C VAL A 112 6.55 -2.14 18.98
N VAL A 113 5.63 -1.39 18.39
CA VAL A 113 4.50 -0.75 19.09
C VAL A 113 3.16 -1.21 18.50
N ARG A 114 2.10 -1.24 19.32
CA ARG A 114 0.73 -1.33 18.80
C ARG A 114 0.33 0.02 18.23
N LEU A 115 -0.37 0.02 17.10
CA LEU A 115 -0.89 1.26 16.53
C LEU A 115 -1.87 1.94 17.50
N GLU A 116 -2.66 1.18 18.25
CA GLU A 116 -3.57 1.70 19.28
C GLU A 116 -2.85 2.56 20.35
N ASP A 117 -1.69 2.10 20.82
CA ASP A 117 -0.93 2.80 21.86
C ASP A 117 -0.30 4.09 21.30
N ALA A 118 0.24 4.02 20.08
CA ALA A 118 0.79 5.18 19.38
C ALA A 118 -0.30 6.22 19.08
N LEU A 119 -1.45 5.80 18.52
CA LEU A 119 -2.59 6.66 18.25
C LEU A 119 -3.15 7.30 19.53
N GLN A 120 -3.32 6.54 20.61
CA GLN A 120 -3.73 7.08 21.91
C GLN A 120 -2.75 8.14 22.47
N LYS A 121 -1.47 8.04 22.13
CA LYS A 121 -0.41 8.94 22.63
C LYS A 121 -0.20 10.18 21.76
N LEU A 122 -0.56 10.11 20.48
CA LEU A 122 -0.13 11.06 19.44
C LEU A 122 -1.29 11.73 18.69
N LEU A 123 -2.49 11.12 18.65
CA LEU A 123 -3.65 11.77 18.04
C LEU A 123 -4.11 12.98 18.86
N PRO A 124 -4.34 14.14 18.22
CA PRO A 124 -5.05 15.26 18.81
C PRO A 124 -6.54 14.93 18.97
N GLU A 125 -7.17 15.47 20.01
CA GLU A 125 -8.60 15.33 20.19
C GLU A 125 -9.36 15.99 19.02
N GLY A 126 -10.32 15.26 18.44
CA GLY A 126 -11.20 15.76 17.38
C GLY A 126 -10.63 15.80 15.95
N ILE A 127 -9.33 15.52 15.75
CA ILE A 127 -8.74 15.46 14.39
C ILE A 127 -8.81 14.02 13.85
N PRO A 128 -9.45 13.77 12.69
CA PRO A 128 -9.58 12.44 12.13
C PRO A 128 -8.30 11.99 11.40
N ILE A 129 -8.12 10.68 11.29
CA ILE A 129 -7.22 10.05 10.35
C ILE A 129 -7.95 9.97 9.00
N ASP A 130 -7.51 10.75 8.02
CA ASP A 130 -8.02 10.69 6.65
C ASP A 130 -7.61 9.40 5.95
N LEU A 131 -6.42 8.89 6.25
CA LEU A 131 -5.86 7.67 5.69
C LEU A 131 -4.88 7.01 6.66
N LEU A 132 -4.99 5.69 6.82
CA LEU A 132 -3.94 4.81 7.33
C LEU A 132 -3.38 3.99 6.17
N LYS A 133 -2.18 4.33 5.68
CA LYS A 133 -1.39 3.51 4.75
C LYS A 133 -0.61 2.48 5.56
N VAL A 134 -0.64 1.25 5.12
CA VAL A 134 0.20 0.17 5.61
C VAL A 134 0.87 -0.52 4.43
N ASP A 135 2.15 -0.74 4.62
CA ASP A 135 3.10 -1.44 3.78
C ASP A 135 4.08 -2.05 4.79
N ALA A 136 3.75 -3.26 5.21
CA ALA A 136 4.42 -3.96 6.29
C ALA A 136 4.91 -5.35 5.83
N GLN A 137 5.06 -5.52 4.51
CA GLN A 137 5.69 -6.66 3.86
C GLN A 137 5.14 -7.99 4.40
N GLY A 138 3.82 -8.14 4.29
CA GLY A 138 3.03 -9.31 4.70
C GLY A 138 2.38 -9.21 6.09
N MET A 139 2.76 -8.22 6.90
CA MET A 139 2.18 -7.98 8.25
C MET A 139 0.99 -7.01 8.26
N ASP A 140 0.49 -6.63 7.09
CA ASP A 140 -0.36 -5.46 6.87
C ASP A 140 -1.70 -5.51 7.61
N LEU A 141 -2.37 -6.67 7.59
CA LEU A 141 -3.58 -6.89 8.37
C LEU A 141 -3.31 -6.84 9.88
N ASP A 142 -2.17 -7.37 10.34
CA ASP A 142 -1.80 -7.44 11.76
C ASP A 142 -1.48 -6.03 12.30
N VAL A 143 -0.85 -5.17 11.48
CA VAL A 143 -0.69 -3.74 11.74
C VAL A 143 -2.05 -3.04 11.90
N VAL A 144 -2.99 -3.26 10.98
CA VAL A 144 -4.34 -2.67 11.06
C VAL A 144 -5.05 -3.14 12.33
N LEU A 145 -5.05 -4.45 12.61
CA LEU A 145 -5.64 -5.04 13.82
C LEU A 145 -4.99 -4.49 15.12
N SER A 146 -3.71 -4.10 15.08
CA SER A 146 -3.04 -3.45 16.20
C SER A 146 -3.59 -2.05 16.54
N ALA A 147 -4.41 -1.43 15.69
CA ALA A 147 -5.13 -0.19 15.98
C ALA A 147 -6.31 -0.37 16.96
N GLY A 148 -6.69 -1.63 17.25
CA GLY A 148 -7.60 -1.98 18.35
C GLY A 148 -8.93 -1.21 18.28
N ARG A 149 -9.25 -0.44 19.32
CA ARG A 149 -10.53 0.28 19.39
C ARG A 149 -10.73 1.35 18.30
N PHE A 150 -9.65 1.83 17.66
CA PHE A 150 -9.76 2.85 16.62
C PHE A 150 -10.39 2.31 15.33
N LEU A 151 -10.27 1.01 15.02
CA LEU A 151 -10.98 0.39 13.90
C LEU A 151 -12.50 0.47 14.06
N ASN A 152 -12.99 0.21 15.27
CA ASN A 152 -14.42 0.27 15.58
C ASN A 152 -14.97 1.69 15.79
N SER A 153 -14.22 2.72 15.39
CA SER A 153 -14.56 4.14 15.58
C SER A 153 -14.81 4.85 14.25
N SER A 154 -15.17 6.14 14.31
CA SER A 154 -15.20 7.05 13.16
C SER A 154 -13.92 7.89 13.01
N VAL A 155 -12.82 7.51 13.68
CA VAL A 155 -11.55 8.25 13.62
C VAL A 155 -10.79 7.95 12.33
N ILE A 156 -10.76 6.69 11.89
CA ILE A 156 -10.12 6.27 10.64
C ILE A 156 -11.16 6.29 9.51
N LYS A 157 -10.96 7.15 8.51
CA LYS A 157 -11.83 7.26 7.33
C LYS A 157 -11.51 6.20 6.27
N ARG A 158 -10.24 6.02 5.95
CA ARG A 158 -9.74 5.08 4.94
C ARG A 158 -8.51 4.28 5.42
N LEU A 159 -8.35 3.10 4.85
CA LEU A 159 -7.14 2.29 4.87
C LEU A 159 -6.58 2.22 3.44
N LYS A 160 -5.26 2.16 3.28
CA LYS A 160 -4.56 1.73 2.05
C LYS A 160 -3.65 0.57 2.45
N LEU A 161 -3.81 -0.60 1.84
CA LEU A 161 -3.02 -1.80 2.11
C LEU A 161 -2.54 -2.42 0.81
N GLU A 162 -1.28 -2.85 0.76
CA GLU A 162 -0.79 -3.79 -0.24
C GLU A 162 -1.43 -5.18 0.02
N VAL A 163 -2.07 -5.77 -0.98
CA VAL A 163 -2.75 -7.07 -0.86
C VAL A 163 -2.49 -7.98 -2.06
N TRP A 164 -2.20 -9.25 -1.76
CA TRP A 164 -1.98 -10.27 -2.78
C TRP A 164 -3.30 -10.94 -3.18
N ASN A 165 -3.73 -10.77 -4.43
CA ASN A 165 -5.02 -11.25 -4.94
C ASN A 165 -4.91 -12.65 -5.57
N VAL A 166 -4.60 -13.64 -4.73
CA VAL A 166 -4.62 -15.08 -5.07
C VAL A 166 -5.72 -15.82 -4.31
N PRO A 167 -6.24 -16.95 -4.85
CA PRO A 167 -7.08 -17.83 -4.08
C PRO A 167 -6.32 -18.41 -2.86
N PRO A 168 -6.95 -18.59 -1.68
CA PRO A 168 -6.27 -19.10 -0.47
C PRO A 168 -5.60 -20.48 -0.62
N LYS A 169 -5.96 -21.24 -1.66
CA LYS A 169 -5.38 -22.55 -2.02
C LYS A 169 -4.08 -22.46 -2.84
N ASP A 170 -3.71 -21.27 -3.30
CA ASP A 170 -2.51 -20.97 -4.11
C ASP A 170 -1.55 -20.06 -3.33
N ARG A 171 -1.53 -20.15 -1.99
CA ARG A 171 -0.75 -19.26 -1.10
C ARG A 171 0.77 -19.49 -1.21
N GLU A 172 1.21 -20.59 -1.78
CA GLU A 172 2.61 -20.81 -2.13
C GLU A 172 3.14 -19.84 -3.20
N LEU A 173 2.25 -19.09 -3.86
CA LEU A 173 2.59 -18.02 -4.81
C LEU A 173 2.86 -16.65 -4.14
N LEU A 174 2.75 -16.54 -2.81
CA LEU A 174 3.07 -15.30 -2.09
C LEU A 174 4.57 -15.18 -1.79
N PRO A 175 5.18 -13.98 -1.85
CA PRO A 175 6.49 -13.69 -1.26
C PRO A 175 6.55 -13.96 0.24
N TYR A 176 5.40 -13.88 0.91
CA TYR A 176 5.25 -14.15 2.34
C TYR A 176 4.14 -15.19 2.56
N PRO A 177 4.44 -16.51 2.51
CA PRO A 177 3.41 -17.57 2.60
C PRO A 177 2.61 -17.65 3.92
N GLU A 178 2.99 -16.85 4.92
CA GLU A 178 2.25 -16.69 6.19
C GLU A 178 1.23 -15.54 6.13
N ALA A 179 1.32 -14.65 5.15
CA ALA A 179 0.43 -13.49 5.00
C ALA A 179 -0.99 -13.89 4.53
N PRO A 180 -2.02 -13.12 4.94
CA PRO A 180 -3.40 -13.33 4.48
C PRO A 180 -3.58 -12.83 3.04
N VAL A 181 -4.36 -13.55 2.22
CA VAL A 181 -4.66 -13.11 0.85
C VAL A 181 -5.76 -12.04 0.86
N LYS A 182 -5.93 -11.29 -0.25
CA LYS A 182 -6.93 -10.22 -0.39
C LYS A 182 -8.33 -10.60 0.13
N ALA A 183 -8.80 -11.81 -0.18
CA ALA A 183 -10.11 -12.30 0.27
C ALA A 183 -10.23 -12.43 1.80
N GLU A 184 -9.16 -12.84 2.48
CA GLU A 184 -9.11 -12.98 3.94
C GLU A 184 -9.02 -11.61 4.62
N ILE A 185 -8.17 -10.73 4.10
CA ILE A 185 -8.07 -9.32 4.52
C ILE A 185 -9.44 -8.64 4.42
N THR A 186 -10.11 -8.78 3.27
CA THR A 186 -11.43 -8.18 3.02
C THR A 186 -12.48 -8.69 4.00
N ALA A 187 -12.57 -10.01 4.22
CA ALA A 187 -13.53 -10.59 5.15
C ALA A 187 -13.31 -10.12 6.61
N VAL A 188 -12.05 -9.95 7.03
CA VAL A 188 -11.73 -9.41 8.36
C VAL A 188 -12.10 -7.92 8.44
N LEU A 189 -11.73 -7.09 7.46
CA LEU A 189 -12.02 -5.65 7.48
C LEU A 189 -13.53 -5.34 7.41
N GLN A 190 -14.29 -6.12 6.65
CA GLN A 190 -15.77 -6.04 6.64
C GLN A 190 -16.37 -6.28 8.03
N SER A 191 -15.76 -7.15 8.86
CA SER A 191 -16.24 -7.37 10.25
C SER A 191 -16.03 -6.16 11.19
N TYR A 192 -15.17 -5.20 10.81
CA TYR A 192 -15.01 -3.91 11.50
C TYR A 192 -15.86 -2.77 10.90
N GLY A 193 -16.51 -3.00 9.75
CA GLY A 193 -17.25 -1.99 8.99
C GLY A 193 -16.36 -1.18 8.03
N PHE A 194 -15.43 -1.87 7.35
CA PHE A 194 -14.67 -1.33 6.22
C PHE A 194 -14.91 -2.17 4.97
N SER A 195 -15.30 -1.52 3.87
CA SER A 195 -15.50 -2.16 2.56
C SER A 195 -14.48 -1.65 1.53
N ILE A 196 -14.14 -2.44 0.51
CA ILE A 196 -13.23 -2.03 -0.57
C ILE A 196 -13.86 -0.85 -1.33
N GLU A 197 -13.19 0.29 -1.30
CA GLU A 197 -13.54 1.45 -2.12
C GLU A 197 -13.11 1.21 -3.57
N ARG A 198 -11.84 0.81 -3.76
CA ARG A 198 -11.15 0.56 -5.04
C ARG A 198 -9.81 -0.11 -4.81
N CYS A 199 -9.27 -0.80 -5.82
CA CYS A 199 -7.90 -1.33 -5.81
C CYS A 199 -7.23 -1.10 -7.18
N TRP A 200 -5.90 -1.05 -7.22
CA TRP A 200 -5.11 -0.98 -8.45
C TRP A 200 -3.91 -1.92 -8.40
N MET A 201 -3.60 -2.56 -9.54
CA MET A 201 -2.44 -3.45 -9.62
C MET A 201 -1.15 -2.64 -9.48
N GLN A 202 -0.31 -3.07 -8.55
CA GLN A 202 1.02 -2.54 -8.27
C GLN A 202 2.10 -3.46 -8.86
N GLY A 203 1.92 -4.78 -8.74
CA GLY A 203 2.84 -5.79 -9.23
C GLY A 203 2.12 -7.06 -9.67
N MET A 204 2.87 -8.00 -10.22
CA MET A 204 2.39 -9.34 -10.55
C MET A 204 3.56 -10.30 -10.57
N LEU A 205 3.51 -11.33 -9.72
CA LEU A 205 4.40 -12.48 -9.81
C LEU A 205 3.76 -13.57 -10.66
N GLN A 206 4.59 -14.36 -11.34
CA GLN A 206 4.14 -15.50 -12.13
C GLN A 206 4.79 -16.79 -11.65
N ALA A 207 4.00 -17.85 -11.58
CA ALA A 207 4.41 -19.20 -11.26
C ALA A 207 5.04 -19.88 -12.48
N ALA A 208 5.89 -20.88 -12.25
CA ALA A 208 6.44 -21.73 -13.31
C ALA A 208 5.37 -22.56 -14.06
N ASP A 209 4.18 -22.72 -13.47
CA ASP A 209 3.02 -23.39 -14.08
C ASP A 209 2.04 -22.43 -14.82
N GLY A 210 2.36 -21.14 -14.89
CA GLY A 210 1.54 -20.13 -15.55
C GLY A 210 0.39 -19.56 -14.72
N ARG A 211 0.22 -19.98 -13.45
CA ARG A 211 -0.55 -19.17 -12.48
C ARG A 211 0.14 -17.82 -12.27
N ALA A 212 -0.62 -16.82 -11.86
CA ALA A 212 -0.09 -15.51 -11.49
C ALA A 212 -0.69 -15.03 -10.18
N ALA A 213 0.14 -14.38 -9.37
CA ALA A 213 -0.21 -13.66 -8.16
C ALA A 213 -0.17 -12.14 -8.47
N PRO A 214 -1.29 -11.54 -8.90
CA PRO A 214 -1.39 -10.11 -9.01
C PRO A 214 -1.41 -9.49 -7.61
N GLU A 215 -0.75 -8.35 -7.50
CA GLU A 215 -0.59 -7.62 -6.26
C GLU A 215 -1.18 -6.23 -6.42
N GLU A 216 -1.98 -5.87 -5.43
CA GLU A 216 -2.92 -4.77 -5.55
C GLU A 216 -2.82 -3.87 -4.34
N ASP A 217 -2.66 -2.60 -4.61
CA ASP A 217 -2.77 -1.53 -3.65
C ASP A 217 -4.29 -1.26 -3.49
N CYS A 218 -4.86 -1.53 -2.30
CA CYS A 218 -6.31 -1.49 -2.06
C CYS A 218 -6.70 -0.40 -1.05
N PHE A 219 -7.58 0.52 -1.46
CA PHE A 219 -8.29 1.42 -0.56
C PHE A 219 -9.52 0.72 0.04
N PHE A 220 -9.64 0.74 1.35
CA PHE A 220 -10.86 0.39 2.08
C PHE A 220 -11.40 1.64 2.79
N VAL A 221 -12.71 1.86 2.78
CA VAL A 221 -13.37 2.99 3.43
C VAL A 221 -14.27 2.52 4.58
N ASN A 222 -14.30 3.29 5.65
CA ASN A 222 -15.20 3.09 6.79
C ASN A 222 -16.65 3.31 6.35
N ASP A 223 -17.47 2.26 6.36
CA ASP A 223 -18.84 2.26 5.81
C ASP A 223 -19.70 3.36 6.45
N ARG A 224 -19.44 3.67 7.73
CA ARG A 224 -20.15 4.68 8.53
C ARG A 224 -19.86 6.11 8.10
N LEU A 225 -18.86 6.30 7.24
CA LEU A 225 -18.36 7.60 6.77
C LEU A 225 -18.40 7.74 5.24
N ALA A 226 -18.57 6.64 4.49
CA ALA A 226 -18.54 6.61 3.03
C ALA A 226 -19.40 7.70 2.36
N GLU A 227 -20.67 7.86 2.78
CA GLU A 227 -21.55 8.94 2.31
C GLU A 227 -20.97 10.33 2.59
N SER A 228 -20.52 10.57 3.83
CA SER A 228 -20.03 11.88 4.29
C SER A 228 -18.67 12.29 3.69
N ILE A 229 -17.91 11.35 3.15
CA ILE A 229 -16.65 11.61 2.43
C ILE A 229 -16.79 11.48 0.91
N GLY A 230 -18.01 11.32 0.41
CA GLY A 230 -18.35 11.40 -1.01
C GLY A 230 -18.03 10.17 -1.84
N VAL A 231 -18.02 8.97 -1.27
CA VAL A 231 -17.86 7.71 -2.03
C VAL A 231 -19.13 7.45 -2.85
N GLN A 232 -19.05 7.65 -4.17
CA GLN A 232 -20.20 7.52 -5.08
C GLN A 232 -20.33 6.13 -5.73
N SER A 233 -19.27 5.32 -5.66
CA SER A 233 -19.19 4.00 -6.30
C SER A 233 -18.31 3.06 -5.49
N TRP A 234 -18.65 1.78 -5.50
CA TRP A 234 -17.90 0.69 -4.88
C TRP A 234 -17.53 -0.32 -5.97
N GLY A 235 -16.28 -0.77 -6.03
CA GLY A 235 -15.87 -1.86 -6.93
C GLY A 235 -14.37 -1.92 -7.16
N ASN A 236 -13.86 -3.09 -7.56
CA ASN A 236 -12.49 -3.15 -8.06
C ASN A 236 -12.45 -2.61 -9.48
N CYS A 237 -11.45 -1.79 -9.76
CA CYS A 237 -11.10 -1.33 -11.11
C CYS A 237 -10.72 -2.48 -12.08
N PHE A 238 -10.50 -3.68 -11.54
CA PHE A 238 -9.83 -4.82 -12.16
C PHE A 238 -10.51 -6.17 -11.84
N GLU A 239 -11.85 -6.22 -11.80
CA GLU A 239 -12.56 -7.53 -11.74
C GLU A 239 -12.41 -8.34 -13.03
N ASP A 240 -12.15 -7.66 -14.15
CA ASP A 240 -11.66 -8.27 -15.38
C ASP A 240 -10.12 -8.41 -15.31
N ARG A 241 -9.67 -9.66 -15.20
CA ARG A 241 -8.25 -10.02 -15.08
C ARG A 241 -7.46 -9.77 -16.38
N ASP A 242 -8.11 -9.91 -17.53
CA ASP A 242 -7.45 -9.79 -18.82
C ASP A 242 -7.24 -8.30 -19.14
N ALA A 243 -8.24 -7.45 -18.85
CA ALA A 243 -8.11 -5.99 -18.89
C ALA A 243 -7.04 -5.47 -17.92
N ALA A 244 -6.92 -6.08 -16.72
CA ALA A 244 -5.88 -5.75 -15.76
C ALA A 244 -4.47 -6.07 -16.30
N PHE A 245 -4.30 -7.25 -16.92
CA PHE A 245 -3.04 -7.69 -17.51
C PHE A 245 -2.60 -6.79 -18.67
N GLU A 246 -3.51 -6.43 -19.58
CA GLU A 246 -3.23 -5.50 -20.68
C GLU A 246 -2.83 -4.11 -20.16
N LEU A 247 -3.53 -3.57 -19.14
CA LEU A 247 -3.18 -2.26 -18.57
C LEU A 247 -1.82 -2.29 -17.85
N HIS A 248 -1.48 -3.36 -17.12
CA HIS A 248 -0.16 -3.51 -16.51
C HIS A 248 0.94 -3.60 -17.58
N HIS A 249 0.74 -4.36 -18.65
CA HIS A 249 1.73 -4.47 -19.73
C HIS A 249 1.93 -3.12 -20.44
N LEU A 250 0.86 -2.33 -20.60
CA LEU A 250 0.96 -0.95 -21.06
C LEU A 250 1.76 -0.08 -20.07
N MET A 251 1.41 -0.08 -18.78
CA MET A 251 2.09 0.72 -17.75
C MET A 251 3.59 0.41 -17.65
N SER A 252 3.96 -0.87 -17.60
CA SER A 252 5.37 -1.30 -17.54
C SER A 252 6.14 -0.90 -18.79
N SER A 253 5.59 -1.06 -20.00
CA SER A 253 6.25 -0.64 -21.25
C SER A 253 6.41 0.89 -21.38
N ILE A 254 5.60 1.69 -20.68
CA ILE A 254 5.81 3.14 -20.52
C ILE A 254 6.92 3.42 -19.50
N GLN A 255 6.93 2.74 -18.36
CA GLN A 255 7.92 2.92 -17.28
C GLN A 255 9.34 2.56 -17.73
N TYR A 256 9.49 1.49 -18.51
CA TYR A 256 10.78 1.06 -19.09
C TYR A 256 11.10 1.71 -20.44
N GLY A 257 10.25 2.61 -20.93
CA GLY A 257 10.54 3.49 -22.08
C GLY A 257 10.39 2.86 -23.47
N GLU A 258 9.77 1.68 -23.58
CA GLU A 258 9.48 1.02 -24.86
C GLU A 258 8.44 1.82 -25.69
N HIS A 259 7.54 2.54 -25.01
CA HIS A 259 6.63 3.50 -25.64
C HIS A 259 6.90 4.94 -25.13
N PRO A 260 7.34 5.87 -26.01
CA PRO A 260 7.62 7.24 -25.59
C PRO A 260 6.34 8.01 -25.20
N ARG A 261 6.44 8.81 -24.13
CA ARG A 261 5.33 9.58 -23.51
C ARG A 261 4.57 10.53 -24.48
N GLU A 262 5.08 10.78 -25.68
CA GLU A 262 4.42 11.62 -26.70
C GLU A 262 3.26 10.91 -27.43
N ASN A 263 3.28 9.57 -27.52
CA ASN A 263 2.26 8.78 -28.22
C ASN A 263 0.88 8.76 -27.51
N PHE A 264 0.78 9.27 -26.28
CA PHE A 264 -0.49 9.33 -25.56
C PHE A 264 -1.56 10.19 -26.25
N ARG A 265 -1.18 11.11 -27.14
CA ARG A 265 -2.13 11.89 -27.96
C ARG A 265 -2.66 11.13 -29.18
N THR A 266 -2.05 10.02 -29.57
CA THR A 266 -2.43 9.21 -30.75
C THR A 266 -3.03 7.84 -30.40
N LEU A 267 -3.12 7.48 -29.11
CA LEU A 267 -3.86 6.29 -28.65
C LEU A 267 -5.37 6.29 -29.00
N GLY A 268 -5.92 7.41 -29.50
CA GLY A 268 -7.25 7.46 -30.11
C GLY A 268 -7.40 6.66 -31.42
N GLU A 269 -6.31 6.10 -31.97
CA GLU A 269 -6.32 5.21 -33.13
C GLU A 269 -6.27 3.70 -32.77
N TYR A 270 -6.20 3.34 -31.48
CA TYR A 270 -6.43 1.96 -31.03
C TYR A 270 -7.93 1.70 -30.86
N ASP A 271 -8.42 0.56 -31.36
CA ASP A 271 -9.85 0.35 -31.61
C ASP A 271 -10.67 0.12 -30.32
N GLN A 272 -11.40 1.16 -29.92
CA GLN A 272 -12.62 1.17 -29.09
C GLN A 272 -12.62 0.67 -27.63
N LEU A 273 -11.71 -0.20 -27.19
CA LEU A 273 -11.88 -0.87 -25.87
C LEU A 273 -11.40 -0.06 -24.65
N TYR A 274 -10.17 0.47 -24.66
CA TYR A 274 -9.58 1.12 -23.47
C TYR A 274 -8.91 2.47 -23.78
N THR A 275 -9.72 3.53 -23.96
CA THR A 275 -9.17 4.89 -23.93
C THR A 275 -8.80 5.29 -22.50
N LEU A 276 -7.86 6.24 -22.35
CA LEU A 276 -7.49 6.82 -21.05
C LEU A 276 -8.71 7.38 -20.30
N ASP A 277 -9.70 7.94 -21.02
CA ASP A 277 -10.95 8.43 -20.42
C ASP A 277 -11.83 7.30 -19.87
N VAL A 278 -11.85 6.12 -20.51
CA VAL A 278 -12.57 4.94 -20.00
C VAL A 278 -11.92 4.46 -18.70
N VAL A 279 -10.58 4.32 -18.67
CA VAL A 279 -9.83 3.91 -17.48
C VAL A 279 -9.99 4.95 -16.37
N ALA A 280 -9.76 6.24 -16.64
CA ALA A 280 -9.89 7.30 -15.65
C ALA A 280 -11.33 7.44 -15.10
N LYS A 281 -12.35 7.23 -15.95
CA LYS A 281 -13.76 7.28 -15.52
C LYS A 281 -14.17 6.10 -14.64
N HIS A 282 -13.71 4.88 -14.94
CA HIS A 282 -14.05 3.71 -14.13
C HIS A 282 -13.18 3.59 -12.87
N CYS A 283 -11.89 3.93 -12.95
CA CYS A 283 -10.94 3.72 -11.85
C CYS A 283 -10.81 4.93 -10.90
N CYS A 284 -11.08 6.15 -11.38
CA CYS A 284 -10.96 7.40 -10.60
C CYS A 284 -12.28 8.15 -10.42
N GLY A 285 -13.38 7.72 -11.05
CA GLY A 285 -14.70 8.38 -11.02
C GLY A 285 -14.78 9.72 -11.77
N ASN A 286 -13.67 10.45 -11.91
CA ASN A 286 -13.59 11.72 -12.65
C ASN A 286 -12.22 11.84 -13.37
N PRO A 287 -12.19 11.97 -14.72
CA PRO A 287 -10.96 12.20 -15.49
C PRO A 287 -10.14 13.43 -15.06
N GLU A 288 -10.77 14.53 -14.64
CA GLU A 288 -10.05 15.72 -14.17
C GLU A 288 -9.29 15.45 -12.86
N ILE A 289 -9.85 14.60 -11.99
CA ILE A 289 -9.20 14.19 -10.74
C ILE A 289 -8.06 13.21 -11.05
N ALA A 290 -8.24 12.29 -12.00
CA ALA A 290 -7.19 11.38 -12.46
C ALA A 290 -5.95 12.10 -13.00
N ALA A 291 -6.15 13.24 -13.69
CA ALA A 291 -5.08 14.08 -14.21
C ALA A 291 -4.39 14.94 -13.12
N MET A 292 -5.09 15.27 -12.02
CA MET A 292 -4.54 16.05 -10.90
C MET A 292 -3.96 15.20 -9.77
N GLN A 293 -4.24 13.89 -9.70
CA GLN A 293 -3.82 13.03 -8.60
C GLN A 293 -2.80 11.96 -9.01
N GLN A 294 -1.58 12.10 -8.49
CA GLN A 294 -0.58 11.03 -8.30
C GLN A 294 -1.05 9.97 -7.25
N LEU A 295 -2.36 9.71 -7.19
CA LEU A 295 -3.07 8.77 -6.31
C LEU A 295 -4.03 7.86 -7.08
N CYS A 296 -4.18 8.04 -8.40
CA CYS A 296 -4.72 7.03 -9.32
C CYS A 296 -3.62 6.26 -10.05
N TRP A 297 -2.44 6.86 -10.16
CA TRP A 297 -1.20 6.24 -10.60
C TRP A 297 -0.25 6.38 -9.42
N GLY A 298 0.25 5.26 -8.88
CA GLY A 298 1.12 5.28 -7.70
C GLY A 298 2.34 6.19 -7.92
N ALA A 299 2.82 6.81 -6.85
CA ALA A 299 3.79 7.92 -6.94
C ALA A 299 5.10 7.59 -7.70
N GLY A 300 5.46 6.32 -7.84
CA GLY A 300 6.61 5.86 -8.65
C GLY A 300 6.45 5.95 -10.17
N VAL A 301 5.22 6.02 -10.72
CA VAL A 301 4.98 5.99 -12.18
C VAL A 301 5.26 7.34 -12.86
N LEU A 302 5.28 8.44 -12.10
CA LEU A 302 5.35 9.82 -12.60
C LEU A 302 6.60 10.59 -12.14
N GLY A 303 7.66 9.86 -11.76
CA GLY A 303 9.03 10.39 -11.64
C GLY A 303 9.67 10.73 -12.99
#